data_AF-A0A2T2V3Y7-F1
#
_entry.id   AF-A0A2T2V3Y7-F1
#
_cell.length_a   1.000
_cell.length_b   1.000
_cell.length_c   1.000
_cell.angle_alpha   90.00
_cell.angle_beta   90.00
_cell.angle_gamma   90.00
#
_symmetry.space_group_name_H-M   'P 1'
#
loop_
_entity.id
_entity.type
_entity.pdbx_description
1 polymer ?
#
loop_
_entity_poly.entity_id
_entity_poly.type
_entity_poly.pdbx_seq_one_letter_code
_entity_poly.pdbx_strand_id
1 'polypeptide(L)'
;ARVMLNEAAVEQLDLQRPVGAGLNWEGVGSVTVIGVVENFNVQNARAGLGPVVLRALQPGEWFRSVSVRLAAGASGGLSAVRSAWEEVLPDAPC
;
A
#
# COMPACT_ATOMS: atom_id res chain seq x y z
N ALA A 1 5.84 -9.36 -11.87
CA ALA A 1 5.05 -8.17 -11.44
C ALA A 1 5.96 -6.94 -11.30
N ARG A 2 5.42 -5.72 -11.15
CA ARG A 2 6.21 -4.50 -10.89
C ARG A 2 5.95 -4.00 -9.47
N VAL A 3 7.01 -3.64 -8.75
CA VAL A 3 6.92 -3.23 -7.33
C VAL A 3 7.77 -2.00 -7.04
N MET A 4 7.38 -1.25 -6.03
CA MET A 4 8.24 -0.24 -5.39
C MET A 4 8.58 -0.70 -3.98
N LEU A 5 9.80 -0.39 -3.54
CA LEU A 5 10.30 -0.71 -2.21
C LEU A 5 10.50 0.57 -1.41
N ASN A 6 10.39 0.54 -0.08
CA ASN A 6 10.96 1.63 0.73
C ASN A 6 12.45 1.41 0.99
N GLU A 7 13.14 2.44 1.49
CA GLU A 7 14.56 2.40 1.84
C GLU A 7 14.89 1.25 2.80
N ALA A 8 14.07 1.01 3.83
CA ALA A 8 14.28 -0.09 4.77
C ALA A 8 14.26 -1.47 4.09
N ALA A 9 13.39 -1.68 3.10
CA ALA A 9 13.39 -2.92 2.33
C ALA A 9 14.62 -3.05 1.42
N VAL A 10 15.10 -1.94 0.84
CA VAL A 10 16.33 -1.93 0.03
C VAL A 10 17.54 -2.29 0.86
N GLU A 11 17.66 -1.75 2.07
CA GLU A 11 18.73 -2.05 3.03
C GLU A 11 18.67 -3.51 3.47
N GLN A 12 17.49 -3.99 3.88
CA GLN A 12 17.33 -5.36 4.36
C GLN A 12 17.58 -6.42 3.27
N LEU A 13 17.29 -6.10 2.00
CA LEU A 13 17.55 -6.96 0.86
C LEU A 13 18.96 -6.78 0.27
N ASP A 14 19.77 -5.89 0.84
CA ASP A 14 21.13 -5.54 0.38
C ASP A 14 21.21 -5.20 -1.13
N LEU A 15 20.24 -4.42 -1.61
CA LEU A 15 20.15 -4.06 -3.02
C LEU A 15 21.00 -2.84 -3.36
N GLN A 16 22.17 -3.07 -3.95
CA GLN A 16 23.09 -2.01 -4.36
C GLN A 16 22.60 -1.17 -5.55
N ARG A 17 21.79 -1.77 -6.44
CA ARG A 17 21.16 -1.09 -7.59
C ARG A 17 19.68 -1.49 -7.63
N PRO A 18 18.84 -0.89 -6.77
CA PRO A 18 17.50 -1.39 -6.52
C PRO A 18 16.59 -1.25 -7.74
N VAL A 19 16.58 -0.12 -8.43
CA VAL A 19 15.73 0.07 -9.61
C VAL A 19 16.22 -0.81 -10.77
N GLY A 20 15.31 -1.61 -11.33
CA GLY A 20 15.60 -2.62 -12.35
C GLY A 20 15.99 -3.99 -11.79
N ALA A 21 16.21 -4.12 -10.47
CA ALA A 21 16.51 -5.40 -9.86
C ALA A 21 15.34 -6.38 -10.02
N GLY A 22 15.67 -7.62 -10.39
CA GLY A 22 14.75 -8.75 -10.38
C GLY A 22 14.81 -9.47 -9.03
N LEU A 23 13.68 -9.63 -8.37
CA LEU A 23 13.54 -10.41 -7.14
C LEU A 23 12.64 -11.61 -7.42
N ASN A 24 12.91 -12.73 -6.74
CA ASN A 24 11.99 -13.86 -6.73
C ASN A 24 11.25 -13.88 -5.40
N TRP A 25 9.91 -13.81 -5.46
CA TRP A 25 9.07 -13.73 -4.28
C TRP A 25 8.20 -14.98 -4.19
N GLU A 26 8.27 -15.68 -3.06
CA GLU A 26 7.49 -16.89 -2.84
C GLU A 26 5.99 -16.64 -2.99
N GLY A 27 5.31 -17.47 -3.77
CA GLY A 27 3.87 -17.34 -4.05
C GLY A 27 3.49 -16.25 -5.07
N VAL A 28 4.43 -15.40 -5.50
CA VAL A 28 4.19 -14.35 -6.52
C VAL A 28 5.04 -14.56 -7.79
N GLY A 29 6.22 -15.17 -7.64
CA GLY A 29 7.19 -15.38 -8.71
C GLY A 29 8.11 -14.16 -8.90
N SER A 30 8.59 -13.98 -10.13
CA SER A 30 9.55 -12.90 -10.43
C SER A 30 8.88 -11.52 -10.43
N VAL A 31 9.49 -10.58 -9.70
CA VAL A 31 9.09 -9.18 -9.62
C VAL A 31 10.25 -8.26 -9.98
N THR A 32 9.94 -7.15 -10.64
CA THR A 32 10.92 -6.12 -10.99
C THR A 32 10.67 -4.89 -10.15
N VAL A 33 11.72 -4.40 -9.49
CA VAL A 33 11.69 -3.16 -8.72
C VAL A 33 11.72 -1.98 -9.71
N ILE A 34 10.72 -1.11 -9.66
CA ILE A 34 10.59 0.05 -10.57
C ILE A 34 10.81 1.39 -9.88
N GLY A 35 11.02 1.39 -8.56
CA GLY A 35 11.24 2.60 -7.79
C GLY A 35 11.53 2.32 -6.33
N VAL A 36 12.10 3.33 -5.66
CA VAL A 36 12.31 3.36 -4.22
C VAL A 36 11.56 4.57 -3.67
N VAL A 37 10.86 4.40 -2.55
CA VAL A 37 10.20 5.47 -1.80
C VAL A 37 10.90 5.67 -0.47
N GLU A 38 10.81 6.88 0.08
CA GLU A 38 11.26 7.17 1.44
C GLU A 38 10.51 6.29 2.46
N ASN A 39 11.12 6.06 3.63
CA ASN A 39 10.46 5.33 4.70
C ASN A 39 9.19 6.04 5.22
N PHE A 40 8.13 5.27 5.46
CA PHE A 40 6.88 5.77 6.04
C PHE A 40 6.23 4.73 6.97
N ASN A 41 5.41 5.20 7.90
CA ASN A 41 4.67 4.34 8.82
C ASN A 41 3.49 3.68 8.10
N VAL A 42 3.56 2.37 7.89
CA VAL A 42 2.49 1.60 7.23
C VAL A 42 1.48 1.03 8.22
N GLN A 43 1.95 0.56 9.38
CA GLN A 43 1.07 -0.14 10.31
C GLN A 43 0.31 0.82 11.22
N ASN A 44 1.04 1.64 11.98
CA ASN A 44 0.48 2.64 12.87
C ASN A 44 1.57 3.62 13.31
N ALA A 45 1.17 4.72 13.93
CA ALA A 45 2.09 5.79 14.37
C ALA A 45 3.05 5.40 15.51
N ARG A 46 2.82 4.26 16.18
CA ARG A 46 3.64 3.79 17.31
C ARG A 46 4.61 2.68 16.91
N ALA A 47 4.45 2.09 15.74
CA ALA A 47 5.33 1.08 15.20
C ALA A 47 6.59 1.74 14.62
N GLY A 48 7.72 1.03 14.68
CA GLY A 48 8.92 1.42 13.95
C GLY A 48 8.75 1.30 12.44
N LEU A 49 9.66 1.93 11.69
CA LEU A 49 9.74 1.81 10.24
C LEU A 49 10.23 0.40 9.88
N GLY A 50 9.47 -0.31 9.04
CA GLY A 50 9.81 -1.66 8.58
C GLY A 50 9.91 -1.73 7.05
N PRO A 51 10.37 -2.86 6.48
CA PRO A 51 10.39 -3.07 5.04
C PRO A 51 8.98 -3.06 4.45
N VAL A 52 8.80 -2.39 3.32
CA VAL A 52 7.51 -2.22 2.64
C VAL A 52 7.65 -2.51 1.16
N VAL A 53 6.64 -3.21 0.63
CA VAL A 53 6.50 -3.47 -0.80
C VAL A 53 5.16 -2.97 -1.28
N LEU A 54 5.21 -2.06 -2.25
CA LEU A 54 4.04 -1.48 -2.89
C LEU A 54 3.88 -2.09 -4.27
N ARG A 55 2.69 -2.62 -4.56
CA ARG A 55 2.30 -3.10 -5.88
C ARG A 55 0.96 -2.50 -6.27
N ALA A 56 0.77 -2.26 -7.55
CA ALA A 56 -0.53 -1.88 -8.07
C ALA A 56 -1.49 -3.07 -8.00
N LEU A 57 -2.67 -2.85 -7.40
CA LEU A 57 -3.77 -3.81 -7.45
C LEU A 57 -4.15 -4.06 -8.92
N GLN A 58 -4.29 -5.32 -9.30
CA GLN A 58 -4.73 -5.71 -10.64
C GLN A 58 -6.25 -5.90 -10.67
N PRO A 59 -6.90 -5.74 -11.84
CA PRO A 59 -8.33 -6.03 -11.99
C PRO A 59 -8.68 -7.44 -11.47
N GLY A 60 -9.71 -7.54 -10.62
CA GLY A 60 -10.17 -8.80 -10.03
C GLY A 60 -9.47 -9.20 -8.73
N GLU A 61 -8.43 -8.49 -8.27
CA GLU A 61 -7.84 -8.73 -6.96
C GLU A 61 -8.64 -8.07 -5.83
N TRP A 62 -8.68 -8.74 -4.67
CA TRP A 62 -9.30 -8.19 -3.47
C TRP A 62 -8.38 -7.20 -2.75
N PHE A 63 -8.96 -6.15 -2.19
CA PHE A 63 -8.32 -5.23 -1.27
C PHE A 63 -8.94 -5.38 0.13
N ARG A 64 -8.14 -5.13 1.17
CA ARG A 64 -8.61 -5.23 2.57
C ARG A 64 -9.02 -3.88 3.16
N SER A 65 -8.62 -2.79 2.53
CA SER A 65 -8.88 -1.44 3.02
C SER A 65 -8.89 -0.44 1.86
N VAL A 66 -9.58 0.67 2.07
CA VAL A 66 -9.58 1.84 1.19
C VAL A 66 -9.21 3.04 2.05
N SER A 67 -8.29 3.88 1.56
CA SER A 67 -7.91 5.13 2.20
C SER A 67 -8.59 6.29 1.49
N VAL A 68 -9.36 7.10 2.23
CA VAL A 68 -10.06 8.27 1.70
C VAL A 68 -9.46 9.54 2.29
N ARG A 69 -8.99 10.45 1.43
CA ARG A 69 -8.53 11.78 1.84
C ARG A 69 -9.67 12.77 1.72
N LEU A 70 -10.07 13.36 2.85
CA LEU A 70 -11.07 14.43 2.88
C LEU A 70 -10.42 15.80 2.61
N ALA A 71 -11.19 16.70 2.00
CA ALA A 71 -10.81 18.10 1.88
C ALA A 71 -10.70 18.75 3.27
N ALA A 72 -9.73 19.65 3.44
CA ALA A 72 -9.55 20.36 4.70
C ALA A 72 -10.80 21.20 5.03
N GLY A 73 -11.24 21.16 6.29
CA GLY A 73 -12.42 21.90 6.75
C GLY A 73 -13.78 21.31 6.33
N ALA A 74 -13.81 20.16 5.66
CA ALA A 74 -15.07 19.51 5.29
C ALA A 74 -15.81 18.99 6.55
N SER A 75 -16.93 19.63 6.88
CA SER A 75 -17.87 19.11 7.89
C SER A 75 -18.66 17.94 7.33
N GLY A 76 -18.79 16.85 8.09
CA GLY A 76 -19.62 15.70 7.71
C GLY A 76 -18.97 14.70 6.74
N GLY A 77 -17.69 14.88 6.38
CA GLY A 77 -17.01 13.98 5.44
C GLY A 77 -17.00 12.51 5.86
N LEU A 78 -16.91 12.23 7.17
CA LEU A 78 -17.01 10.86 7.69
C LEU A 78 -18.41 10.25 7.47
N SER A 79 -19.48 11.04 7.65
CA SER A 79 -20.85 10.58 7.39
C SER A 79 -21.05 10.28 5.91
N ALA A 80 -20.50 11.12 5.03
CA ALA A 80 -20.58 10.90 3.59
C ALA A 80 -19.85 9.61 3.16
N VAL A 81 -18.66 9.36 3.71
CA VAL A 81 -17.92 8.11 3.47
C VAL A 81 -18.71 6.89 3.97
N ARG A 82 -19.33 6.97 5.15
CA ARG A 82 -20.17 5.90 5.69
C ARG A 82 -21.36 5.59 4.78
N SER A 83 -22.12 6.60 4.37
CA SER A 83 -23.27 6.40 3.49
C SER A 83 -22.87 5.79 2.13
N ALA A 84 -21.74 6.23 1.56
CA ALA A 84 -21.24 5.65 0.32
C ALA A 84 -20.78 4.19 0.49
N TRP A 85 -20.19 3.85 1.64
CA TRP A 85 -19.80 2.47 1.95
C TRP A 85 -21.02 1.55 2.04
N GLU A 86 -22.07 1.99 2.74
CA GLU A 86 -23.33 1.24 2.88
C GLU A 86 -24.05 1.00 1.54
N GLU A 87 -23.93 1.94 0.60
CA GLU A 87 -24.50 1.78 -0.76
C GLU A 87 -23.70 0.77 -1.61
N VAL A 88 -22.36 0.84 -1.56
CA VAL A 88 -21.49 0.02 -2.41
C VAL A 88 -21.30 -1.40 -1.86
N LEU A 89 -21.28 -1.54 -0.54
CA LEU A 89 -21.09 -2.81 0.17
C LEU A 89 -22.11 -2.92 1.30
N PRO A 90 -23.41 -3.10 0.98
CA PRO A 90 -24.43 -3.33 1.99
C PRO A 90 -24.05 -4.56 2.83
N ASP A 91 -24.21 -4.47 4.14
CA ASP A 91 -23.88 -5.49 5.15
C ASP A 91 -22.39 -5.70 5.50
N ALA A 92 -21.47 -4.98 4.85
CA ALA A 92 -20.07 -4.97 5.26
C ALA A 92 -19.83 -3.96 6.41
N PRO A 93 -19.16 -4.34 7.52
CA PRO A 93 -18.84 -3.39 8.58
C PRO A 93 -17.96 -2.25 8.06
N CYS A 94 -18.30 -1.02 8.46
CA CYS A 94 -17.50 0.20 8.27
C CYS A 94 -16.66 0.49 9.51
#